data_AF-A0A7K2NBT3-F1
#
_entry.id   AF-A0A7K2NBT3-F1
#
_cell.length_a   1.000
_cell.length_b   1.000
_cell.length_c   1.000
_cell.angle_alpha   90.00
_cell.angle_beta   90.00
_cell.angle_gamma   90.00
#
_symmetry.space_group_name_H-M   'P 1'
#
loop_
_entity.id
_entity.type
_entity.pdbx_description
1 polymer ?
#
loop_
_entity_poly.entity_id
_entity_poly.type
_entity_poly.pdbx_seq_one_letter_code
_entity_poly.pdbx_strand_id
1 'polypeptide(L)'
;MGGADRWPFFDIAGRVAPAVRADPDQADRLERYLEENVGGFSTENACRWALRWATLRDVQGDHLPRLADPFEPLILMYERGGEIVPDETRSFNFGTRVVRALTWQEHLSPDPIVSLDPATLDALDAEES
;
A
#
# COMPACT_ATOMS: atom_id res chain seq x y z
N MET A 1 -11.70 17.62 -5.45
CA MET A 1 -10.23 17.72 -5.44
C MET A 1 -9.71 16.92 -4.25
N GLY A 2 -8.63 16.12 -4.40
CA GLY A 2 -7.90 15.43 -3.32
C GLY A 2 -8.67 14.40 -2.49
N GLY A 3 -8.34 13.11 -2.57
CA GLY A 3 -8.96 12.08 -1.73
C GLY A 3 -8.28 11.98 -0.37
N ALA A 4 -8.59 12.89 0.55
CA ALA A 4 -8.12 12.88 1.95
C ALA A 4 -8.76 11.77 2.81
N ASP A 5 -9.92 11.27 2.40
CA ASP A 5 -10.80 10.44 3.23
C ASP A 5 -10.44 8.93 3.19
N ARG A 6 -9.46 8.56 2.37
CA ARG A 6 -9.05 7.17 2.09
C ARG A 6 -7.54 6.94 2.20
N TRP A 7 -6.86 7.78 2.98
CA TRP A 7 -5.46 7.59 3.36
C TRP A 7 -5.29 6.31 4.22
N PRO A 8 -4.14 5.61 4.14
CA PRO A 8 -2.99 5.86 3.25
C PRO A 8 -3.09 5.21 1.87
N PHE A 9 -3.87 4.15 1.70
CA PHE A 9 -3.94 3.40 0.43
C PHE A 9 -5.33 3.49 -0.19
N PHE A 10 -5.37 3.87 -1.47
CA PHE A 10 -6.56 3.92 -2.30
C PHE A 10 -6.19 3.74 -3.77
N ASP A 11 -7.17 3.60 -4.65
CA ASP A 11 -6.96 3.48 -6.09
C ASP A 11 -6.44 4.79 -6.73
N ILE A 12 -5.16 5.11 -6.52
CA ILE A 12 -4.50 6.29 -7.10
C ILE A 12 -4.57 6.22 -8.62
N ALA A 13 -4.19 5.06 -9.19
CA ALA A 13 -4.15 4.83 -10.63
C ALA A 13 -5.54 4.99 -11.27
N GLY A 14 -6.58 4.43 -10.66
CA GLY A 14 -7.95 4.59 -11.13
C GLY A 14 -8.48 6.01 -11.03
N ARG A 15 -7.94 6.83 -10.13
CA ARG A 15 -8.32 8.24 -10.00
C ARG A 15 -7.64 9.14 -11.02
N VAL A 16 -6.39 8.87 -11.36
CA VAL A 16 -5.62 9.69 -12.33
C VAL A 16 -5.76 9.20 -13.77
N ALA A 17 -5.96 7.90 -13.96
CA ALA A 17 -6.06 7.25 -15.27
C ALA A 17 -7.11 6.13 -15.24
N PRO A 18 -8.42 6.48 -15.17
CA PRO A 18 -9.51 5.52 -15.02
C PRO A 18 -9.65 4.53 -16.19
N ALA A 19 -9.01 4.80 -17.33
CA ALA A 19 -8.97 3.91 -18.49
C ALA A 19 -7.89 2.82 -18.39
N VAL A 20 -6.87 2.99 -17.56
CA VAL A 20 -5.81 1.99 -17.39
C VAL A 20 -6.39 0.72 -16.77
N ARG A 21 -6.08 -0.42 -17.38
CA ARG A 21 -6.42 -1.77 -16.96
C ARG A 21 -5.15 -2.60 -16.96
N ALA A 22 -4.98 -3.42 -15.93
CA ALA A 22 -3.94 -4.43 -15.91
C ALA A 22 -4.12 -5.42 -17.06
N ASP A 23 -3.01 -6.05 -17.45
CA ASP A 23 -3.05 -7.20 -18.34
C ASP A 23 -4.02 -8.27 -17.78
N PRO A 24 -4.95 -8.81 -18.61
CA PRO A 24 -5.96 -9.75 -18.14
C PRO A 24 -5.37 -10.99 -17.44
N ASP A 25 -4.24 -11.53 -17.93
CA ASP A 25 -3.64 -12.72 -17.35
C ASP A 25 -3.05 -12.41 -15.96
N GLN A 26 -2.46 -11.22 -15.78
CA GLN A 26 -1.97 -10.76 -14.47
C GLN A 26 -3.11 -10.48 -13.49
N ALA A 27 -4.19 -9.86 -13.96
CA ALA A 27 -5.38 -9.62 -13.15
C ALA A 27 -6.01 -10.95 -12.69
N ASP A 28 -6.23 -11.90 -13.61
CA ASP A 28 -6.82 -13.19 -13.29
C ASP A 28 -5.93 -14.02 -12.34
N ARG A 29 -4.60 -13.93 -12.51
CA ARG A 29 -3.65 -14.57 -11.59
C ARG A 29 -3.73 -13.96 -10.19
N LEU A 30 -3.83 -12.64 -10.08
CA LEU A 30 -3.99 -11.97 -8.79
C LEU A 30 -5.31 -12.38 -8.13
N GLU A 31 -6.43 -12.34 -8.85
CA GLU A 31 -7.74 -12.71 -8.28
C GLU A 31 -7.74 -14.13 -7.75
N ARG A 32 -7.21 -15.10 -8.51
CA ARG A 32 -7.07 -16.49 -8.04
C ARG A 32 -6.23 -16.60 -6.77
N TYR A 33 -5.11 -15.87 -6.72
CA TYR A 33 -4.25 -15.87 -5.52
C TYR A 33 -4.98 -15.30 -4.31
N LEU A 34 -5.70 -14.19 -4.49
CA LEU A 34 -6.48 -13.55 -3.42
C LEU A 34 -7.55 -14.49 -2.89
N GLU A 35 -8.33 -15.12 -3.78
CA GLU A 35 -9.38 -16.08 -3.42
C GLU A 35 -8.86 -17.27 -2.61
N GLU A 36 -7.67 -17.77 -2.94
CA GLU A 36 -7.08 -18.96 -2.32
C GLU A 36 -6.31 -18.65 -1.03
N ASN A 37 -5.72 -17.46 -0.90
CA ASN A 37 -4.68 -17.19 0.11
C ASN A 37 -4.95 -15.99 1.01
N VAL A 38 -5.88 -15.10 0.65
CA VAL A 38 -6.06 -13.82 1.35
C VAL A 38 -7.47 -13.71 1.90
N GLY A 39 -7.58 -13.61 3.23
CA GLY A 39 -8.82 -13.27 3.90
C GLY A 39 -8.88 -11.78 4.24
N GLY A 40 -9.70 -10.99 3.54
CA GLY A 40 -10.02 -9.63 3.97
C GLY A 40 -10.10 -8.61 2.83
N PHE A 41 -11.23 -7.92 2.75
CA PHE A 41 -11.55 -6.95 1.70
C PHE A 41 -10.53 -5.80 1.58
N SER A 42 -9.87 -5.42 2.67
CA SER A 42 -8.87 -4.34 2.66
C SER A 42 -7.58 -4.75 1.97
N THR A 43 -7.05 -5.94 2.26
CA THR A 43 -5.83 -6.48 1.66
C THR A 43 -6.03 -6.75 0.16
N GLU A 44 -7.15 -7.37 -0.20
CA GLU A 44 -7.47 -7.63 -1.61
C GLU A 44 -7.50 -6.35 -2.45
N ASN A 45 -8.20 -5.31 -1.97
CA ASN A 45 -8.27 -4.04 -2.68
C ASN A 45 -6.90 -3.38 -2.81
N ALA A 46 -6.09 -3.43 -1.75
CA ALA A 46 -4.77 -2.84 -1.78
C ALA A 46 -3.86 -3.54 -2.81
N CYS A 47 -3.91 -4.88 -2.91
CA CYS A 47 -3.22 -5.63 -3.96
C CYS A 47 -3.72 -5.26 -5.37
N ARG A 48 -5.04 -5.13 -5.57
CA ARG A 48 -5.63 -4.71 -6.86
C ARG A 48 -5.16 -3.31 -7.25
N TRP A 49 -5.12 -2.37 -6.29
CA TRP A 49 -4.65 -1.00 -6.53
C TRP A 49 -3.15 -0.95 -6.83
N ALA A 50 -2.34 -1.74 -6.14
CA ALA A 50 -0.91 -1.86 -6.40
C ALA A 50 -0.64 -2.39 -7.82
N LEU A 51 -1.35 -3.44 -8.26
CA LEU A 51 -1.24 -3.96 -9.63
C LEU A 51 -1.62 -2.90 -10.68
N ARG A 52 -2.71 -2.16 -10.44
CA ARG A 52 -3.15 -1.09 -11.35
C ARG A 52 -2.15 0.06 -11.40
N TRP A 53 -1.50 0.38 -10.29
CA TRP A 53 -0.44 1.37 -10.23
C TRP A 53 0.82 0.94 -10.99
N ALA A 54 1.27 -0.31 -10.81
CA ALA A 54 2.38 -0.87 -11.59
C ALA A 54 2.08 -0.79 -13.09
N THR A 55 0.86 -1.16 -13.49
CA THR A 55 0.41 -1.04 -14.89
C THR A 55 0.45 0.40 -15.39
N LEU A 56 -0.01 1.36 -14.58
CA LEU A 56 0.04 2.78 -14.94
C LEU A 56 1.48 3.24 -15.18
N ARG A 57 2.43 2.79 -14.35
CA ARG A 57 3.86 3.08 -14.51
C ARG A 57 4.42 2.49 -15.80
N ASP A 58 4.06 1.25 -16.13
CA ASP A 58 4.52 0.61 -17.38
C ASP A 58 3.98 1.32 -18.63
N VAL A 59 2.72 1.77 -18.60
CA VAL A 59 2.08 2.45 -19.74
C VAL A 59 2.56 3.89 -19.92
N GLN A 60 2.67 4.65 -18.83
CA GLN A 60 3.03 6.07 -18.90
C GLN A 60 4.55 6.30 -18.89
N GLY A 61 5.33 5.38 -18.33
CA GLY A 61 6.78 5.47 -18.24
C GLY A 61 7.23 6.82 -17.67
N ASP A 62 8.09 7.51 -18.41
CA ASP A 62 8.67 8.81 -18.03
C ASP A 62 7.68 9.99 -18.01
N HIS A 63 6.43 9.80 -18.46
CA HIS A 63 5.40 10.85 -18.40
C HIS A 63 4.84 11.04 -16.98
N LEU A 64 5.03 10.06 -16.10
CA LEU A 64 4.73 10.24 -14.68
C LEU A 64 5.85 11.03 -14.00
N PRO A 65 5.51 11.93 -13.06
CA PRO A 65 6.52 12.52 -12.20
C PRO A 65 7.29 11.42 -11.48
N ARG A 66 8.60 11.63 -11.28
CA ARG A 66 9.45 10.73 -10.49
C ARG A 66 8.99 10.76 -9.03
N LEU A 67 8.08 9.86 -8.70
CA LEU A 67 7.56 9.63 -7.37
C LEU A 67 8.05 8.27 -6.89
N ALA A 68 8.30 8.15 -5.58
CA ALA A 68 8.46 6.85 -4.95
C ALA A 68 7.19 6.00 -5.17
N ASP A 69 7.32 4.69 -5.10
CA ASP A 69 6.16 3.82 -5.27
C ASP A 69 5.24 3.94 -4.04
N PRO A 70 4.01 4.45 -4.16
CA PRO A 70 3.11 4.63 -3.03
C PRO A 70 2.69 3.29 -2.39
N PHE A 71 2.87 2.15 -3.08
CA PHE A 71 2.55 0.82 -2.55
C PHE A 71 3.77 0.05 -2.03
N GLU A 72 5.00 0.54 -2.23
CA GLU A 72 6.22 -0.09 -1.70
C GLU A 72 6.18 -0.31 -0.17
N PRO A 73 5.72 0.66 0.67
CA PRO A 73 5.60 0.41 2.11
C PRO A 73 4.65 -0.74 2.44
N LEU A 74 3.57 -0.89 1.67
CA LEU A 74 2.58 -1.93 1.89
C LEU A 74 3.11 -3.31 1.50
N ILE A 75 3.82 -3.39 0.37
CA ILE A 75 4.48 -4.62 -0.09
C ILE A 75 5.50 -5.08 0.96
N LEU A 76 6.36 -4.18 1.43
CA LEU A 76 7.34 -4.46 2.48
C LEU A 76 6.66 -4.96 3.78
N MET A 77 5.53 -4.36 4.16
CA MET A 77 4.75 -4.82 5.31
C MET A 77 4.27 -6.27 5.13
N TYR A 78 3.69 -6.59 3.97
CA TYR A 78 3.24 -7.97 3.69
C TYR A 78 4.39 -8.97 3.65
N GLU A 79 5.53 -8.60 3.07
CA GLU A 79 6.74 -9.44 3.03
C GLU A 79 7.32 -9.72 4.43
N ARG A 80 7.12 -8.80 5.38
CA ARG A 80 7.49 -8.97 6.80
C ARG A 80 6.38 -9.63 7.65
N GLY A 81 5.32 -10.15 7.02
CA GLY A 81 4.23 -10.86 7.69
C GLY A 81 3.21 -9.95 8.37
N GLY A 82 3.22 -8.65 8.07
CA GLY A 82 2.20 -7.72 8.53
C GLY A 82 0.90 -7.84 7.72
N GLU A 83 -0.20 -7.34 8.29
CA GLU A 83 -1.52 -7.42 7.67
C GLU A 83 -2.34 -6.15 7.93
N ILE A 84 -3.35 -5.90 7.09
CA ILE A 84 -4.37 -4.90 7.36
C ILE A 84 -5.50 -5.60 8.12
N VAL A 85 -5.77 -5.17 9.35
CA VAL A 85 -6.87 -5.69 10.15
C VAL A 85 -8.19 -5.15 9.60
N PRO A 86 -9.14 -6.02 9.20
CA PRO A 86 -10.41 -5.62 8.60
C PRO A 86 -11.44 -5.17 9.65
N ASP A 87 -11.02 -4.35 10.62
CA ASP A 87 -11.89 -3.78 11.65
C ASP A 87 -12.28 -2.32 11.35
N GLU A 88 -13.17 -1.78 12.16
CA GLU A 88 -13.65 -0.39 12.07
C GLU A 88 -12.54 0.64 12.29
N THR A 89 -11.42 0.21 12.87
CA THR A 89 -10.30 1.07 13.26
C THR A 89 -9.25 1.21 12.16
N ARG A 90 -9.36 0.42 11.08
CA ARG A 90 -8.41 0.37 9.94
C ARG A 90 -6.98 0.26 10.45
N SER A 91 -6.65 -0.76 11.23
CA SER A 91 -5.31 -0.88 11.79
C SER A 91 -4.36 -1.72 10.94
N PHE A 92 -3.08 -1.36 10.94
CA PHE A 92 -1.96 -2.14 10.40
C PHE A 92 -1.34 -2.95 11.53
N ASN A 93 -1.30 -4.26 11.37
CA ASN A 93 -0.70 -5.18 12.31
C ASN A 93 0.69 -5.60 11.81
N PHE A 94 1.70 -5.41 12.65
CA PHE A 94 3.11 -5.79 12.41
C PHE A 94 3.54 -6.93 13.35
N GLY A 95 2.60 -7.78 13.77
CA GLY A 95 2.83 -8.88 14.71
C GLY A 95 2.69 -8.44 16.16
N THR A 96 3.69 -7.75 16.71
CA THR A 96 3.69 -7.29 18.12
C THR A 96 3.11 -5.88 18.30
N ARG A 97 2.96 -5.13 17.20
CA ARG A 97 2.46 -3.76 17.17
C ARG A 97 1.24 -3.66 16.27
N VAL A 98 0.30 -2.84 16.69
CA VAL A 98 -0.87 -2.46 15.88
C VAL A 98 -0.89 -0.94 15.78
N VAL A 99 -0.77 -0.44 14.55
CA VAL A 99 -0.78 0.99 14.24
C VAL A 99 -2.12 1.33 13.60
N ARG A 100 -2.84 2.30 14.14
CA ARG A 100 -4.10 2.76 13.54
C ARG A 100 -3.84 3.52 12.25
N ALA A 101 -4.59 3.23 11.17
CA ALA A 101 -4.65 4.12 10.02
C ALA A 101 -5.43 5.36 10.41
N LEU A 102 -4.69 6.44 10.68
CA LEU A 102 -5.27 7.75 10.93
C LEU A 102 -5.49 8.50 9.61
N THR A 103 -6.22 9.59 9.65
CA THR A 103 -6.29 10.51 8.50
C THR A 103 -4.91 11.13 8.23
N TRP A 104 -4.69 11.64 7.02
CA TRP A 104 -3.42 12.31 6.70
C TRP A 104 -3.09 13.48 7.64
N GLN A 105 -4.11 14.16 8.19
CA GLN A 105 -3.95 15.27 9.13
C GLN A 105 -3.41 14.82 10.48
N GLU A 106 -3.88 13.66 10.93
CA GLU A 106 -3.49 13.04 12.19
C GLU A 106 -2.14 12.30 12.08
N HIS A 107 -1.68 12.02 10.86
CA HIS A 107 -0.39 11.40 10.57
C HIS A 107 0.73 12.39 10.20
N LEU A 108 0.46 13.70 10.27
CA LEU A 108 1.49 14.74 10.09
C LEU A 108 2.47 14.71 11.28
N SER A 109 3.54 13.92 11.16
CA SER A 109 4.71 14.03 12.03
C SER A 109 5.56 15.24 11.60
N PRO A 110 6.08 16.05 12.55
CA PRO A 110 7.07 17.08 12.23
C PRO A 110 8.40 16.48 11.74
N ASP A 111 8.73 15.26 12.15
CA ASP A 111 9.94 14.52 11.77
C ASP A 111 9.55 13.20 11.08
N PRO A 112 9.40 13.17 9.75
CA PRO A 112 9.06 11.95 9.01
C PRO A 112 10.28 11.05 8.80
N ILE A 113 10.06 9.73 8.87
CA ILE A 113 11.05 8.74 8.41
C ILE A 113 11.06 8.77 6.88
N VAL A 114 12.22 9.08 6.30
CA VAL A 114 12.35 9.30 4.84
C VAL A 114 13.03 8.15 4.08
N SER A 115 13.44 7.10 4.78
CA SER A 115 14.07 5.92 4.17
C SER A 115 13.37 4.63 4.59
N LEU A 116 13.21 3.72 3.63
CA LEU A 116 12.66 2.37 3.81
C LEU A 116 13.71 1.28 3.57
N ASP A 117 14.99 1.64 3.56
CA ASP A 117 16.06 0.65 3.40
C ASP A 117 16.12 -0.32 4.60
N PRO A 118 16.56 -1.57 4.40
CA PRO A 118 16.53 -2.58 5.45
C PRO A 118 17.26 -2.17 6.73
N ALA A 119 18.39 -1.47 6.63
CA ALA A 119 19.17 -1.08 7.81
C ALA A 119 18.45 -0.02 8.64
N THR A 120 17.78 0.94 8.01
CA THR A 120 16.91 1.91 8.70
C THR A 120 15.76 1.21 9.40
N LEU A 121 15.07 0.29 8.72
CA LEU A 121 13.95 -0.45 9.30
C LEU A 121 14.37 -1.34 10.47
N ASP A 122 15.48 -2.07 10.33
CA ASP A 122 16.01 -2.94 11.39
C ASP A 122 16.49 -2.13 12.62
N ALA A 123 16.99 -0.90 12.41
CA ALA A 123 17.36 -0.02 13.51
C ALA A 123 16.13 0.48 14.30
N LEU A 124 15.04 0.81 13.61
CA LEU A 124 13.77 1.17 14.26
C LEU A 124 13.19 0.00 15.06
N ASP A 125 13.25 -1.21 14.49
CA ASP A 125 12.85 -2.44 15.18
C ASP A 125 13.66 -2.64 16.48
N ALA A 126 14.94 -2.20 16.52
CA ALA A 126 15.83 -2.31 17.67
C ALA A 126 15.67 -1.20 18.73
N GLU A 127 15.32 0.02 18.34
CA GLU A 127 15.03 1.13 19.29
C GLU A 127 13.75 0.89 20.09
N GLU A 128 12.84 0.06 19.58
CA GLU A 128 11.55 -0.25 20.20
C GLU A 128 11.54 -1.52 21.08
N SER A 129 12.69 -2.18 21.28
CA SER A 129 12.84 -3.39 22.13
C SER A 129 13.25 -3.06 23.57
#